data_AF-A0A0U5L5M5-F1
#
_entry.id   AF-A0A0U5L5M5-F1
#
_cell.length_a   1.000
_cell.length_b   1.000
_cell.length_c   1.000
_cell.angle_alpha   90.00
_cell.angle_beta   90.00
_cell.angle_gamma   90.00
#
_symmetry.space_group_name_H-M   'P 1'
#
loop_
_entity.id
_entity.type
_entity.pdbx_description
1 polymer ?
#
loop_
_entity_poly.entity_id
_entity_poly.type
_entity_poly.pdbx_seq_one_letter_code
_entity_poly.pdbx_strand_id
1 'polypeptide(L)'
;MSDMIVISPPVVTTGDSSVMYPGGNGGGAAAGGPPPNVRYATELHGGSYYRNTTPVIAKDLKGNLSEEKKLENAMWWFKNCVFINMCELAASPVAELAKRFDTPERINFSPDNGPPQLSNSPYAIAAALSNFLWGNGRTMSVDIGALSLQFIQAGNIPGFNERMNAIGNPGRHDLTFSFPYNTASSNVFMPYILGNITLQLDGTFTRNATGTWSFDGVVRAQAPDLYDFNASTHRSKTNEDLTTIGRWMGERFNGVPYKIEINGETAVKF
;
A
#
# COMPACT_ATOMS: atom_id res chain seq x y z
N MET A 1 21.51 26.73 -6.79
CA MET A 1 21.15 25.33 -6.48
C MET A 1 20.87 25.33 -4.99
N SER A 2 19.60 25.23 -4.58
CA SER A 2 19.27 25.12 -3.16
C SER A 2 19.65 23.73 -2.70
N ASP A 3 20.54 23.62 -1.72
CA ASP A 3 20.90 22.35 -1.10
C ASP A 3 19.62 21.67 -0.62
N MET A 4 19.35 20.49 -1.16
CA MET A 4 18.25 19.65 -0.71
C MET A 4 18.62 19.15 0.69
N ILE A 5 18.04 19.78 1.72
CA ILE A 5 18.22 19.37 3.11
C ILE A 5 17.67 17.96 3.24
N VAL A 6 18.56 17.00 3.52
CA VAL A 6 18.19 15.62 3.83
C VAL A 6 17.50 15.62 5.20
N ILE A 7 16.21 15.24 5.24
CA ILE A 7 15.45 15.16 6.48
C ILE A 7 15.46 13.70 6.93
N SER A 8 16.22 13.42 7.99
CA SER A 8 16.22 12.11 8.65
C SER A 8 15.06 11.99 9.65
N PRO A 9 14.53 10.78 9.89
CA PRO A 9 13.52 10.57 10.92
C PRO A 9 14.11 10.88 12.31
N PRO A 10 13.34 11.46 13.25
CA PRO A 10 13.73 11.57 14.64
C PRO A 10 14.07 10.20 15.24
N VAL A 11 15.19 10.10 15.95
CA VAL A 11 15.57 8.88 16.67
C VAL A 11 14.72 8.77 17.93
N VAL A 12 14.06 7.64 18.11
CA VAL A 12 13.31 7.33 19.33
C VAL A 12 13.92 6.10 20.00
N THR A 13 14.53 6.29 21.17
CA THR A 13 15.26 5.25 21.92
C THR A 13 14.44 4.62 23.05
N THR A 14 13.37 5.28 23.48
CA THR A 14 12.49 4.84 24.58
C THR A 14 11.06 5.01 24.14
N GLY A 15 10.44 3.94 23.68
CA GLY A 15 9.01 3.88 23.43
C GLY A 15 8.30 3.18 24.54
N ASP A 16 7.13 3.69 24.92
CA ASP A 16 6.18 2.88 25.64
C ASP A 16 5.61 1.80 24.71
N SER A 17 6.28 0.64 24.65
CA SER A 17 5.84 -0.51 23.88
C SER A 17 4.45 -1.04 24.31
N SER A 18 3.94 -0.60 25.47
CA SER A 18 2.65 -1.04 26.00
C SER A 18 1.44 -0.44 25.28
N VAL A 19 1.59 0.72 24.62
CA VAL A 19 0.51 1.37 23.84
C VAL A 19 0.31 0.69 22.47
N MET A 20 1.25 -0.17 22.07
CA MET A 20 1.40 -0.62 20.69
C MET A 20 1.46 -2.14 20.51
N TYR A 21 1.17 -2.93 21.54
CA TYR A 21 0.84 -4.33 21.29
C TYR A 21 -0.60 -4.41 20.77
N PRO A 22 -0.86 -5.10 19.63
CA PRO A 22 -2.22 -5.49 19.30
C PRO A 22 -2.77 -6.22 20.53
N GLY A 23 -3.81 -5.67 21.15
CA GLY A 23 -4.32 -6.17 22.41
C GLY A 23 -4.58 -7.67 22.33
N GLY A 24 -3.67 -8.45 22.92
CA GLY A 24 -3.92 -9.82 23.29
C GLY A 24 -4.93 -9.78 24.42
N ASN A 25 -6.21 -9.63 24.09
CA ASN A 25 -7.24 -9.99 25.04
C ASN A 25 -7.00 -11.46 25.36
N GLY A 26 -6.68 -11.76 26.62
CA GLY A 26 -6.28 -13.06 27.14
C GLY A 26 -7.39 -14.10 27.08
N GLY A 27 -7.94 -14.33 25.89
CA GLY A 27 -8.77 -15.48 25.59
C GLY A 27 -7.85 -16.67 25.40
N GLY A 28 -7.82 -17.54 26.42
CA GLY A 28 -7.14 -18.83 26.36
C GLY A 28 -7.44 -19.54 25.04
N ALA A 29 -6.45 -20.29 24.55
CA ALA A 29 -6.63 -21.11 23.36
C ALA A 29 -7.91 -21.95 23.54
N ALA A 30 -8.96 -21.61 22.79
CA ALA A 30 -10.07 -22.53 22.62
C ALA A 30 -9.46 -23.84 22.11
N ALA A 31 -9.82 -24.96 22.72
CA ALA A 31 -9.30 -26.26 22.33
C ALA A 31 -9.50 -26.45 20.82
N GLY A 32 -8.39 -26.45 20.05
CA GLY A 32 -8.39 -26.54 18.59
C GLY A 32 -7.95 -25.30 17.80
N GLY A 33 -7.61 -24.17 18.44
CA GLY A 33 -7.07 -22.99 17.76
C GLY A 33 -5.58 -23.11 17.38
N PRO A 34 -5.10 -22.34 16.37
CA PRO A 34 -3.68 -22.30 16.04
C PRO A 34 -2.83 -21.81 17.23
N PRO A 35 -1.55 -22.23 17.33
CA PRO A 35 -0.65 -21.79 18.39
C PRO A 35 -0.61 -20.25 18.53
N PRO A 36 -0.42 -19.69 19.75
CA PRO A 36 -0.51 -18.25 20.00
C PRO A 36 0.35 -17.37 19.07
N ASN A 37 1.55 -17.82 18.73
CA ASN A 37 2.46 -17.16 17.80
C ASN A 37 1.92 -17.14 16.36
N VAL A 38 1.25 -18.21 15.92
CA VAL A 38 0.62 -18.29 14.60
C VAL A 38 -0.62 -17.40 14.54
N ARG A 39 -1.41 -17.34 15.62
CA ARG A 39 -2.54 -16.42 15.72
C ARG A 39 -2.08 -14.96 15.66
N TYR A 40 -1.07 -14.60 16.46
CA TYR A 40 -0.52 -13.24 16.47
C TYR A 40 0.04 -12.83 15.11
N ALA A 41 0.79 -13.71 14.47
CA ALA A 41 1.25 -13.53 13.10
C ALA A 41 0.12 -13.32 12.10
N THR A 42 -0.96 -14.10 12.22
CA THR A 42 -2.15 -13.97 11.35
C THR A 42 -2.86 -12.64 11.58
N GLU A 43 -2.92 -12.18 12.84
CA GLU A 43 -3.46 -10.87 13.19
C GLU A 43 -2.62 -9.74 12.59
N LEU A 44 -1.29 -9.80 12.74
CA LEU A 44 -0.36 -8.85 12.13
C LEU A 44 -0.50 -8.84 10.60
N HIS A 45 -0.41 -9.98 9.93
CA HIS A 45 -0.59 -10.07 8.49
C HIS A 45 -1.98 -9.58 8.04
N GLY A 46 -3.00 -9.85 8.85
CA GLY A 46 -4.34 -9.35 8.62
C GLY A 46 -4.50 -7.84 8.80
N GLY A 47 -3.46 -7.09 9.19
CA GLY A 47 -3.50 -5.63 9.37
C GLY A 47 -3.97 -5.17 10.76
N SER A 48 -4.00 -6.04 11.77
CA SER A 48 -4.55 -5.70 13.09
C SER A 48 -3.79 -4.58 13.78
N TYR A 49 -2.46 -4.57 13.70
CA TYR A 49 -1.63 -3.53 14.28
C TYR A 49 -2.02 -2.17 13.73
N TYR A 50 -2.08 -2.04 12.40
CA TYR A 50 -2.46 -0.79 11.74
C TYR A 50 -3.86 -0.34 12.17
N ARG A 51 -4.86 -1.23 12.09
CA ARG A 51 -6.26 -0.87 12.42
C ARG A 51 -6.45 -0.48 13.87
N ASN A 52 -5.72 -1.11 14.80
CA ASN A 52 -5.88 -0.86 16.22
C ASN A 52 -5.10 0.37 16.69
N THR A 53 -3.94 0.64 16.10
CA THR A 53 -3.06 1.73 16.54
C THR A 53 -3.33 3.05 15.82
N THR A 54 -3.74 3.04 14.55
CA THR A 54 -4.01 4.27 13.79
C THR A 54 -5.01 5.21 14.49
N PRO A 55 -6.15 4.73 15.03
CA PRO A 55 -7.08 5.60 15.77
C PRO A 55 -6.51 6.11 17.10
N VAL A 56 -5.68 5.29 17.77
CA VAL A 56 -5.02 5.68 19.02
C VAL A 56 -4.04 6.82 18.77
N ILE A 57 -3.21 6.71 17.73
CA ILE A 57 -2.27 7.76 17.35
C ILE A 57 -3.03 9.03 16.94
N ALA A 58 -4.05 8.92 16.09
CA ALA A 58 -4.84 10.10 15.72
C ALA A 58 -5.47 10.80 16.92
N LYS A 59 -5.94 10.03 17.92
CA LYS A 59 -6.44 10.58 19.19
C LYS A 59 -5.33 11.26 20.00
N ASP A 60 -4.16 10.65 20.11
CA ASP A 60 -2.99 11.20 20.81
C ASP A 60 -2.56 12.54 20.20
N LEU A 61 -2.52 12.62 18.87
CA LEU A 61 -2.15 13.83 18.13
C LEU A 61 -3.15 14.98 18.34
N LYS A 62 -4.45 14.65 18.45
CA LYS A 62 -5.52 15.61 18.79
C LYS A 62 -5.58 15.96 20.28
N GLY A 63 -4.95 15.16 21.13
CA GLY A 63 -5.04 15.27 22.59
C GLY A 63 -4.06 16.27 23.21
N ASN A 64 -4.03 16.25 24.55
CA ASN A 64 -3.23 17.15 25.38
C ASN A 64 -1.84 16.59 25.73
N LEU A 65 -1.36 15.58 25.00
CA LEU A 65 0.00 15.07 25.17
C LEU A 65 1.02 16.17 24.81
N SER A 66 2.21 16.11 25.40
CA SER A 66 3.31 16.98 24.98
C SER A 66 3.66 16.71 23.52
N GLU A 67 4.17 17.72 22.83
CA GLU A 67 4.59 17.59 21.43
C GLU A 67 5.68 16.51 21.24
N GLU A 68 6.57 16.39 22.23
CA GLU A 68 7.56 15.32 22.28
C GLU A 68 6.90 13.93 22.34
N LYS A 69 5.89 13.74 23.20
CA LYS A 69 5.21 12.44 23.32
C LYS A 69 4.36 12.12 22.09
N LYS A 70 3.74 13.12 21.49
CA LYS A 70 3.03 12.98 20.20
C LYS A 70 3.98 12.50 19.10
N LEU A 71 5.15 13.13 19.00
CA LEU A 71 6.17 12.73 18.03
C LEU A 71 6.68 11.32 18.30
N GLU A 72 7.00 11.01 19.56
CA GLU A 72 7.44 9.67 19.98
C GLU A 72 6.43 8.59 19.56
N ASN A 73 5.16 8.79 19.86
CA ASN A 73 4.09 7.85 19.51
C ASN A 73 3.93 7.73 17.99
N ALA A 74 3.92 8.85 17.25
CA ALA A 74 3.84 8.81 15.78
C ALA A 74 5.03 8.05 15.15
N MET A 75 6.24 8.28 15.64
CA MET A 75 7.45 7.61 15.14
C MET A 75 7.42 6.10 15.40
N TRP A 76 6.94 5.66 16.54
CA TRP A 76 6.76 4.23 16.82
C TRP A 76 5.74 3.57 15.89
N TRP A 77 4.66 4.26 15.58
CA TRP A 77 3.67 3.79 14.62
C TRP A 77 4.26 3.62 13.21
N PHE A 78 4.99 4.64 12.72
CA PHE A 78 5.69 4.54 11.43
C PHE A 78 6.68 3.39 11.41
N LYS A 79 7.55 3.31 12.42
CA LYS A 79 8.57 2.28 12.55
C LYS A 79 7.97 0.87 12.46
N ASN A 80 6.92 0.60 13.23
CA ASN A 80 6.28 -0.70 13.24
C ASN A 80 5.57 -1.01 11.92
N CYS A 81 4.86 -0.05 11.32
CA CYS A 81 4.19 -0.29 10.04
C CYS A 81 5.20 -0.53 8.91
N VAL A 82 6.26 0.29 8.81
CA VAL A 82 7.30 0.13 7.79
C VAL A 82 8.04 -1.21 7.98
N PHE A 83 8.34 -1.59 9.22
CA PHE A 83 8.96 -2.88 9.53
C PHE A 83 8.06 -4.06 9.14
N ILE A 84 6.75 -4.00 9.41
CA ILE A 84 5.82 -5.06 9.01
C ILE A 84 5.71 -5.14 7.48
N ASN A 85 5.58 -4.01 6.78
CA ASN A 85 5.60 -3.97 5.31
C ASN A 85 6.87 -4.66 4.75
N MET A 86 8.03 -4.37 5.32
CA MET A 86 9.29 -5.04 4.96
C MET A 86 9.22 -6.56 5.17
N CYS A 87 8.68 -7.00 6.29
CA CYS A 87 8.56 -8.43 6.60
C CYS A 87 7.60 -9.15 5.66
N GLU A 88 6.49 -8.52 5.27
CA GLU A 88 5.53 -9.08 4.30
C GLU A 88 6.16 -9.26 2.91
N LEU A 89 7.01 -8.33 2.50
CA LEU A 89 7.71 -8.39 1.21
C LEU A 89 8.80 -9.46 1.16
N ALA A 90 9.39 -9.81 2.30
CA ALA A 90 10.41 -10.85 2.39
C ALA A 90 9.85 -12.28 2.21
N ALA A 91 8.58 -12.43 1.78
CA ALA A 91 7.89 -13.70 1.56
C ALA A 91 7.98 -14.70 2.73
N SER A 92 8.18 -14.17 3.95
CA SER A 92 8.34 -15.00 5.14
C SER A 92 7.00 -15.66 5.49
N PRO A 93 6.97 -16.95 5.88
CA PRO A 93 5.75 -17.57 6.38
C PRO A 93 5.12 -16.68 7.44
N VAL A 94 3.79 -16.60 7.50
CA VAL A 94 3.06 -15.77 8.46
C VAL A 94 3.66 -15.92 9.87
N ALA A 95 3.97 -17.14 10.31
CA ALA A 95 4.60 -17.44 11.60
C ALA A 95 5.96 -16.75 11.88
N GLU A 96 6.73 -16.39 10.85
CA GLU A 96 8.01 -15.68 10.98
C GLU A 96 7.81 -14.16 11.20
N LEU A 97 6.69 -13.59 10.76
CA LEU A 97 6.37 -12.18 10.99
C LEU A 97 6.29 -11.87 12.49
N ALA A 98 5.57 -12.71 13.24
CA ALA A 98 5.47 -12.59 14.71
C ALA A 98 6.84 -12.66 15.38
N LYS A 99 7.66 -13.64 14.98
CA LYS A 99 8.99 -13.83 15.56
C LYS A 99 9.88 -12.61 15.32
N ARG A 100 9.86 -12.05 14.11
CA ARG A 100 10.66 -10.86 13.76
C ARG A 100 10.17 -9.61 14.46
N PHE A 101 8.85 -9.47 14.67
CA PHE A 101 8.29 -8.31 15.36
C PHE A 101 8.79 -8.19 16.82
N ASP A 102 9.02 -9.31 17.50
CA ASP A 102 9.50 -9.30 18.89
C ASP A 102 11.04 -9.18 19.01
N THR A 103 11.75 -8.87 17.92
CA THR A 103 13.23 -8.79 17.92
C THR A 103 13.77 -7.39 18.18
N PRO A 104 15.05 -7.29 18.59
CA PRO A 104 15.80 -6.02 18.57
C PRO A 104 15.90 -5.40 17.18
N GLU A 105 15.75 -6.17 16.09
CA GLU A 105 15.72 -5.65 14.71
C GLU A 105 14.60 -4.61 14.57
N ARG A 106 13.38 -4.95 15.03
CA ARG A 106 12.25 -4.01 15.05
C ARG A 106 12.55 -2.82 15.95
N ILE A 107 13.06 -3.04 17.15
CA ILE A 107 13.32 -1.97 18.14
C ILE A 107 14.38 -0.99 17.64
N ASN A 108 15.33 -1.44 16.83
CA ASN A 108 16.40 -0.59 16.28
C ASN A 108 16.08 -0.10 14.85
N PHE A 109 14.96 -0.53 14.28
CA PHE A 109 14.55 -0.16 12.92
C PHE A 109 14.33 1.35 12.78
N SER A 110 14.70 1.92 11.64
CA SER A 110 14.44 3.32 11.31
C SER A 110 13.49 3.40 10.11
N PRO A 111 12.44 4.24 10.12
CA PRO A 111 11.44 4.29 9.06
C PRO A 111 12.00 4.60 7.65
N ASP A 112 13.13 5.28 7.54
CA ASP A 112 13.84 5.55 6.28
C ASP A 112 14.55 4.31 5.71
N ASN A 113 14.83 3.29 6.54
CA ASN A 113 15.43 2.02 6.12
C ASN A 113 14.42 1.02 5.52
N GLY A 114 13.16 1.42 5.32
CA GLY A 114 12.17 0.59 4.63
C GLY A 114 12.62 0.21 3.21
N PRO A 115 12.24 -0.98 2.70
CA PRO A 115 12.57 -1.38 1.34
C PRO A 115 11.90 -0.42 0.34
N PRO A 116 12.47 -0.24 -0.86
CA PRO A 116 11.88 0.57 -1.93
C PRO A 116 10.71 -0.16 -2.63
N GLN A 117 9.93 -0.92 -1.87
CA GLN A 117 8.79 -1.70 -2.35
C GLN A 117 7.65 -1.64 -1.32
N LEU A 118 6.43 -1.62 -1.83
CA LEU A 118 5.18 -1.55 -1.07
C LEU A 118 4.45 -2.89 -1.19
N SER A 119 3.98 -3.41 -0.04
CA SER A 119 3.18 -4.63 0.01
C SER A 119 1.71 -4.38 -0.32
N ASN A 120 0.93 -5.45 -0.44
CA ASN A 120 -0.53 -5.39 -0.58
C ASN A 120 -1.25 -5.38 0.77
N SER A 121 -0.92 -4.43 1.64
CA SER A 121 -1.46 -4.40 3.01
C SER A 121 -1.63 -2.97 3.50
N PRO A 122 -2.37 -2.74 4.61
CA PRO A 122 -2.54 -1.39 5.13
C PRO A 122 -1.22 -0.76 5.59
N TYR A 123 -0.19 -1.57 5.90
CA TYR A 123 1.12 -1.08 6.32
C TYR A 123 1.84 -0.32 5.20
N ALA A 124 1.56 -0.64 3.93
CA ALA A 124 2.08 0.07 2.78
C ALA A 124 1.68 1.56 2.77
N ILE A 125 0.55 1.93 3.37
CA ILE A 125 0.10 3.34 3.46
C ILE A 125 1.08 4.14 4.32
N ALA A 126 1.43 3.60 5.49
CA ALA A 126 2.40 4.23 6.38
C ALA A 126 3.81 4.20 5.77
N ALA A 127 4.17 3.15 5.03
CA ALA A 127 5.45 3.07 4.33
C ALA A 127 5.57 4.13 3.22
N ALA A 128 4.51 4.34 2.43
CA ALA A 128 4.47 5.38 1.42
C ALA A 128 4.60 6.78 2.04
N LEU A 129 3.81 7.07 3.08
CA LEU A 129 3.90 8.33 3.81
C LEU A 129 5.29 8.52 4.46
N SER A 130 5.88 7.46 5.02
CA SER A 130 7.23 7.52 5.59
C SER A 130 8.29 7.87 4.55
N ASN A 131 8.16 7.35 3.32
CA ASN A 131 9.07 7.67 2.23
C ASN A 131 8.86 9.08 1.69
N PHE A 132 7.64 9.60 1.72
CA PHE A 132 7.38 11.02 1.45
C PHE A 132 8.08 11.92 2.47
N LEU A 133 7.99 11.60 3.77
CA LEU A 133 8.55 12.43 4.84
C LEU A 133 10.08 12.34 4.93
N TRP A 134 10.66 11.15 4.76
CA TRP A 134 12.08 10.88 5.05
C TRP A 134 12.82 10.10 3.97
N GLY A 135 12.15 9.72 2.89
CA GLY A 135 12.77 9.02 1.76
C GLY A 135 13.52 9.94 0.81
N ASN A 136 13.44 11.26 0.99
CA ASN A 136 14.17 12.27 0.18
C ASN A 136 13.96 12.08 -1.34
N GLY A 137 12.72 11.82 -1.77
CA GLY A 137 12.38 11.61 -3.18
C GLY A 137 12.72 10.21 -3.72
N ARG A 138 13.18 9.28 -2.87
CA ARG A 138 13.50 7.90 -3.26
C ARG A 138 12.29 7.25 -3.95
N THR A 139 12.52 6.73 -5.16
CA THR A 139 11.49 5.98 -5.89
C THR A 139 11.16 4.68 -5.16
N MET A 140 9.86 4.38 -5.04
CA MET A 140 9.38 3.10 -4.55
C MET A 140 8.74 2.30 -5.68
N SER A 141 8.40 1.05 -5.39
CA SER A 141 7.72 0.18 -6.34
C SER A 141 6.56 -0.59 -5.70
N VAL A 142 5.64 -1.04 -6.52
CA VAL A 142 4.59 -1.99 -6.16
C VAL A 142 4.45 -2.99 -7.30
N ASP A 143 4.20 -4.26 -6.97
CA ASP A 143 3.91 -5.27 -7.98
C ASP A 143 2.47 -5.10 -8.50
N ILE A 144 2.23 -5.19 -9.80
CA ILE A 144 0.89 -5.03 -10.36
C ILE A 144 -0.08 -6.12 -9.85
N GLY A 145 0.43 -7.30 -9.51
CA GLY A 145 -0.34 -8.36 -8.85
C GLY A 145 -0.86 -7.96 -7.48
N ALA A 146 -0.17 -7.04 -6.77
CA ALA A 146 -0.67 -6.47 -5.53
C ALA A 146 -1.91 -5.58 -5.73
N LEU A 147 -2.17 -5.08 -6.94
CA LEU A 147 -3.37 -4.29 -7.21
C LEU A 147 -4.64 -5.15 -7.27
N SER A 148 -4.50 -6.48 -7.33
CA SER A 148 -5.61 -7.45 -7.43
C SER A 148 -6.64 -7.06 -8.49
N LEU A 149 -6.17 -6.58 -9.65
CA LEU A 149 -6.98 -5.96 -10.69
C LEU A 149 -8.23 -6.82 -10.99
N GLN A 150 -9.42 -6.29 -10.72
CA GLN A 150 -10.67 -7.04 -10.83
C GLN A 150 -11.17 -7.21 -12.28
N PHE A 151 -10.27 -7.15 -13.28
CA PHE A 151 -10.60 -7.35 -14.70
C PHE A 151 -10.90 -8.81 -15.01
N ILE A 152 -12.04 -9.31 -14.54
CA ILE A 152 -12.52 -10.65 -14.93
C ILE A 152 -13.52 -10.57 -16.09
N GLN A 153 -13.80 -9.36 -16.63
CA GLN A 153 -14.70 -9.21 -17.78
C GLN A 153 -14.30 -8.04 -18.68
N ALA A 154 -14.34 -8.26 -20.00
CA ALA A 154 -14.08 -7.27 -21.04
C ALA A 154 -14.92 -5.98 -20.89
N GLY A 155 -16.18 -6.12 -20.43
CA GLY A 155 -17.10 -4.98 -20.23
C GLY A 155 -16.66 -3.99 -19.15
N ASN A 156 -15.74 -4.39 -18.26
CA ASN A 156 -15.23 -3.53 -17.20
C ASN A 156 -14.00 -2.70 -17.64
N ILE A 157 -13.47 -2.93 -18.85
CA ILE A 157 -12.36 -2.16 -19.41
C ILE A 157 -12.92 -0.99 -20.23
N PRO A 158 -12.70 0.27 -19.81
CA PRO A 158 -13.18 1.43 -20.55
C PRO A 158 -12.70 1.43 -22.00
N GLY A 159 -13.64 1.56 -22.94
CA GLY A 159 -13.36 1.61 -24.38
C GLY A 159 -13.04 0.26 -25.04
N PHE A 160 -13.04 -0.87 -24.32
CA PHE A 160 -12.76 -2.17 -24.91
C PHE A 160 -13.81 -2.58 -25.95
N ASN A 161 -15.09 -2.54 -25.59
CA ASN A 161 -16.19 -2.93 -26.48
C ASN A 161 -16.28 -2.07 -27.74
N GLU A 162 -16.01 -0.76 -27.62
CA GLU A 162 -16.00 0.17 -28.76
C GLU A 162 -14.89 -0.18 -29.75
N ARG A 163 -13.68 -0.44 -29.25
CA ARG A 163 -12.53 -0.86 -30.07
C ARG A 163 -12.78 -2.22 -30.72
N MET A 164 -13.35 -3.16 -29.97
CA MET A 164 -13.75 -4.46 -30.49
C MET A 164 -14.78 -4.34 -31.62
N ASN A 165 -15.79 -3.49 -31.46
CA ASN A 165 -16.84 -3.28 -32.46
C ASN A 165 -16.31 -2.61 -33.72
N ALA A 166 -15.28 -1.76 -33.61
CA ALA A 166 -14.59 -1.18 -34.76
C ALA A 166 -13.83 -2.24 -35.59
N ILE A 167 -13.41 -3.35 -34.98
CA ILE A 167 -12.81 -4.50 -35.68
C ILE A 167 -13.93 -5.35 -36.28
N GLY A 168 -14.41 -4.97 -37.47
CA GLY A 168 -15.55 -5.63 -38.11
C GLY A 168 -15.22 -6.98 -38.78
N ASN A 169 -13.98 -7.16 -39.23
CA ASN A 169 -13.60 -8.30 -40.06
C ASN A 169 -13.10 -9.49 -39.22
N PRO A 170 -13.47 -10.75 -39.59
CA PRO A 170 -12.87 -11.94 -39.00
C PRO A 170 -11.35 -11.96 -39.16
N GLY A 171 -10.65 -12.57 -38.21
CA GLY A 171 -9.20 -12.68 -38.19
C GLY A 171 -8.58 -12.32 -36.84
N ARG A 172 -7.25 -12.28 -36.83
CA ARG A 172 -6.43 -11.92 -35.67
C ARG A 172 -5.97 -10.47 -35.80
N HIS A 173 -6.14 -9.69 -34.74
CA HIS A 173 -5.85 -8.26 -34.71
C HIS A 173 -5.09 -7.91 -33.44
N ASP A 174 -4.02 -7.13 -33.57
CA ASP A 174 -3.32 -6.58 -32.41
C ASP A 174 -4.16 -5.44 -31.82
N LEU A 175 -4.33 -5.47 -30.50
CA LEU A 175 -5.11 -4.49 -29.77
C LEU A 175 -4.25 -3.95 -28.62
N THR A 176 -3.83 -2.71 -28.78
CA THR A 176 -3.08 -1.95 -27.76
C THR A 176 -3.80 -0.64 -27.47
N PHE A 177 -4.12 -0.39 -26.20
CA PHE A 177 -4.59 0.92 -25.77
C PHE A 177 -4.45 1.13 -24.26
N SER A 178 -4.40 2.39 -23.87
CA SER A 178 -4.39 2.80 -22.47
C SER A 178 -5.77 3.23 -21.99
N PHE A 179 -6.04 3.03 -20.70
CA PHE A 179 -7.29 3.38 -20.06
C PHE A 179 -7.06 3.76 -18.59
N PRO A 180 -7.89 4.66 -18.02
CA PRO A 180 -7.79 5.02 -16.62
C PRO A 180 -8.29 3.88 -15.73
N TYR A 181 -7.69 3.73 -14.56
CA TYR A 181 -8.10 2.76 -13.56
C TYR A 181 -8.10 3.37 -12.17
N ASN A 182 -9.25 3.30 -11.51
CA ASN A 182 -9.36 3.66 -10.10
C ASN A 182 -9.00 2.45 -9.24
N THR A 183 -7.89 2.52 -8.50
CA THR A 183 -7.44 1.42 -7.65
C THR A 183 -8.43 1.05 -6.55
N ALA A 184 -9.41 1.92 -6.23
CA ALA A 184 -10.46 1.66 -5.24
C ALA A 184 -11.45 0.60 -5.70
N SER A 185 -11.46 0.28 -7.00
CA SER A 185 -12.31 -0.77 -7.55
C SER A 185 -11.83 -2.18 -7.15
N SER A 186 -10.53 -2.39 -6.93
CA SER A 186 -9.98 -3.71 -6.63
C SER A 186 -9.27 -3.83 -5.29
N ASN A 187 -8.83 -2.73 -4.72
CA ASN A 187 -7.95 -2.74 -3.57
C ASN A 187 -8.39 -1.67 -2.56
N VAL A 188 -8.45 -2.04 -1.29
CA VAL A 188 -8.88 -1.14 -0.22
C VAL A 188 -7.77 -0.22 0.30
N PHE A 189 -6.50 -0.49 -0.03
CA PHE A 189 -5.34 0.24 0.47
C PHE A 189 -4.66 1.10 -0.61
N MET A 190 -4.52 0.55 -1.82
CA MET A 190 -3.91 1.26 -2.95
C MET A 190 -4.55 2.61 -3.32
N PRO A 191 -5.85 2.89 -3.06
CA PRO A 191 -6.41 4.22 -3.30
C PRO A 191 -5.74 5.33 -2.48
N TYR A 192 -5.18 4.99 -1.32
CA TYR A 192 -4.45 5.92 -0.46
C TYR A 192 -3.01 6.14 -0.89
N ILE A 193 -2.53 5.35 -1.84
CA ILE A 193 -1.16 5.37 -2.32
C ILE A 193 -1.12 5.87 -3.77
N LEU A 194 -1.86 5.19 -4.65
CA LEU A 194 -1.85 5.42 -6.10
C LEU A 194 -3.08 6.18 -6.62
N GLY A 195 -4.21 6.11 -5.92
CA GLY A 195 -5.46 6.71 -6.40
C GLY A 195 -5.89 6.20 -7.77
N ASN A 196 -5.91 7.08 -8.77
CA ASN A 196 -6.21 6.74 -10.16
C ASN A 196 -4.91 6.62 -10.97
N ILE A 197 -4.71 5.47 -11.60
CA ILE A 197 -3.55 5.19 -12.46
C ILE A 197 -3.98 5.04 -13.91
N THR A 198 -3.00 5.03 -14.82
CA THR A 198 -3.25 4.68 -16.22
C THR A 198 -2.63 3.33 -16.53
N LEU A 199 -3.48 2.41 -16.99
CA LEU A 199 -3.07 1.08 -17.40
C LEU A 199 -3.01 1.00 -18.92
N GLN A 200 -2.21 0.09 -19.44
CA GLN A 200 -2.10 -0.26 -20.84
C GLN A 200 -2.45 -1.73 -21.00
N LEU A 201 -3.39 -2.01 -21.90
CA LEU A 201 -3.70 -3.35 -22.38
C LEU A 201 -2.99 -3.56 -23.71
N ASP A 202 -2.31 -4.68 -23.82
CA ASP A 202 -1.60 -5.14 -25.01
C ASP A 202 -2.00 -6.60 -25.26
N GLY A 203 -2.43 -6.94 -26.47
CA GLY A 203 -2.76 -8.33 -26.76
C GLY A 203 -3.30 -8.56 -28.15
N THR A 204 -3.84 -9.77 -28.32
CA THR A 204 -4.43 -10.24 -29.55
C THR A 204 -5.94 -10.39 -29.37
N PHE A 205 -6.69 -9.70 -30.23
CA PHE A 205 -8.11 -9.92 -30.43
C PHE A 205 -8.34 -10.86 -31.62
N THR A 206 -9.14 -11.91 -31.44
CA THR A 206 -9.52 -12.84 -32.52
C THR A 206 -11.02 -12.79 -32.73
N ARG A 207 -11.46 -12.52 -33.96
CA ARG A 207 -12.87 -12.61 -34.37
C ARG A 207 -13.06 -13.75 -35.34
N ASN A 208 -13.96 -14.68 -35.01
CA ASN A 208 -14.32 -15.79 -35.88
C ASN A 208 -15.34 -15.34 -36.93
N ALA A 209 -15.46 -16.11 -38.02
CA ALA A 209 -16.45 -15.85 -39.08
C ALA A 209 -17.91 -15.89 -38.59
N THR A 210 -18.18 -16.57 -37.48
CA THR A 210 -19.48 -16.62 -36.80
C THR A 210 -19.80 -15.37 -35.98
N GLY A 211 -18.85 -14.44 -35.85
CA GLY A 211 -18.96 -13.25 -34.99
C GLY A 211 -18.60 -13.49 -33.52
N THR A 212 -18.30 -14.73 -33.12
CA THR A 212 -17.70 -14.97 -31.79
C THR A 212 -16.28 -14.43 -31.74
N TRP A 213 -15.82 -14.06 -30.56
CA TRP A 213 -14.51 -13.46 -30.39
C TRP A 213 -13.82 -13.97 -29.13
N SER A 214 -12.50 -13.80 -29.09
CA SER A 214 -11.68 -14.00 -27.89
C SER A 214 -10.58 -12.95 -27.83
N PHE A 215 -10.08 -12.71 -26.63
CA PHE A 215 -8.92 -11.85 -26.39
C PHE A 215 -7.90 -12.56 -25.50
N ASP A 216 -6.63 -12.47 -25.86
CA ASP A 216 -5.51 -12.95 -25.04
C ASP A 216 -4.45 -11.84 -24.99
N GLY A 217 -4.14 -11.36 -23.79
CA GLY A 217 -3.24 -10.24 -23.62
C GLY A 217 -2.77 -10.05 -22.19
N VAL A 218 -2.14 -8.90 -21.98
CA VAL A 218 -1.60 -8.47 -20.70
C VAL A 218 -2.03 -7.05 -20.39
N VAL A 219 -2.13 -6.75 -19.10
CA VAL A 219 -2.29 -5.40 -18.57
C VAL A 219 -1.07 -5.03 -17.77
N ARG A 220 -0.53 -3.83 -18.01
CA ARG A 220 0.61 -3.24 -17.31
C ARG A 220 0.34 -1.77 -16.99
N ALA A 221 1.07 -1.18 -16.06
CA ALA A 221 1.01 0.26 -15.88
C ALA A 221 1.67 0.98 -17.07
N GLN A 222 1.05 2.07 -17.53
CA GLN A 222 1.61 2.85 -18.64
C GLN A 222 2.80 3.71 -18.19
N ALA A 223 2.73 4.23 -16.98
CA ALA A 223 3.73 5.13 -16.41
C ALA A 223 3.81 4.92 -14.89
N PRO A 224 4.92 5.33 -14.26
CA PRO A 224 5.00 5.41 -12.81
C PRO A 224 3.96 6.39 -12.29
N ASP A 225 3.42 6.11 -11.11
CA ASP A 225 2.56 7.04 -10.40
C ASP A 225 3.37 8.09 -9.62
N LEU A 226 2.81 9.27 -9.40
CA LEU A 226 3.43 10.30 -8.56
C LEU A 226 2.74 10.33 -7.20
N TYR A 227 3.45 9.88 -6.18
CA TYR A 227 3.01 10.05 -4.81
C TYR A 227 3.31 11.48 -4.34
N ASP A 228 2.25 12.28 -4.28
CA ASP A 228 2.25 13.61 -3.69
C ASP A 228 1.21 13.62 -2.56
N PHE A 229 1.67 13.46 -1.32
CA PHE A 229 0.75 13.39 -0.18
C PHE A 229 -0.02 14.70 -0.06
N ASN A 230 -1.32 14.64 -0.35
CA ASN A 230 -2.22 15.76 -0.22
C ASN A 230 -3.26 15.48 0.87
N ALA A 231 -3.11 16.13 2.02
CA ALA A 231 -4.02 15.99 3.17
C ALA A 231 -5.49 16.32 2.85
N SER A 232 -5.80 16.96 1.71
CA SER A 232 -7.17 17.30 1.31
C SER A 232 -7.93 16.19 0.56
N THR A 233 -7.25 15.23 -0.07
CA THR A 233 -7.87 14.20 -0.94
C THR A 233 -8.17 12.88 -0.23
N HIS A 234 -7.59 12.61 0.95
CA HIS A 234 -7.79 11.37 1.69
C HIS A 234 -9.02 11.43 2.64
N ARG A 235 -10.28 11.49 2.16
CA ARG A 235 -11.43 12.00 2.98
C ARG A 235 -12.68 11.11 3.27
N SER A 236 -12.56 9.80 3.51
CA SER A 236 -13.59 8.92 4.11
C SER A 236 -13.30 8.58 5.59
N LYS A 237 -14.21 7.96 6.34
CA LYS A 237 -14.16 7.91 7.82
C LYS A 237 -12.95 7.16 8.42
N THR A 238 -12.41 6.15 7.73
CA THR A 238 -11.10 5.53 8.05
C THR A 238 -9.92 6.45 7.73
N ASN A 239 -10.17 7.49 6.94
CA ASN A 239 -9.19 8.44 6.46
C ASN A 239 -9.13 9.69 7.35
N GLU A 240 -10.04 9.89 8.31
CA GLU A 240 -9.92 11.04 9.22
C GLU A 240 -8.67 10.89 10.09
N ASP A 241 -8.40 9.68 10.58
CA ASP A 241 -7.23 9.38 11.41
C ASP A 241 -5.94 9.50 10.60
N LEU A 242 -5.89 8.92 9.40
CA LEU A 242 -4.74 9.09 8.49
C LEU A 242 -4.53 10.54 8.07
N THR A 243 -5.59 11.28 7.80
CA THR A 243 -5.50 12.71 7.49
C THR A 243 -4.99 13.49 8.68
N THR A 244 -5.39 13.12 9.90
CA THR A 244 -4.89 13.72 11.13
C THR A 244 -3.39 13.48 11.28
N ILE A 245 -2.95 12.23 11.13
CA ILE A 245 -1.53 11.86 11.21
C ILE A 245 -0.74 12.58 10.12
N GLY A 246 -1.15 12.46 8.86
CA GLY A 246 -0.44 13.05 7.73
C GLY A 246 -0.40 14.58 7.76
N ARG A 247 -1.46 15.25 8.22
CA ARG A 247 -1.44 16.71 8.45
C ARG A 247 -0.46 17.09 9.56
N TRP A 248 -0.57 16.43 10.72
CA TRP A 248 0.28 16.73 11.88
C TRP A 248 1.77 16.52 11.55
N MET A 249 2.08 15.47 10.78
CA MET A 249 3.44 15.22 10.29
C MET A 249 3.87 16.22 9.22
N GLY A 250 3.02 16.52 8.24
CA GLY A 250 3.33 17.46 7.14
C GLY A 250 3.54 18.90 7.61
N GLU A 251 2.91 19.32 8.71
CA GLU A 251 3.19 20.61 9.35
C GLU A 251 4.59 20.69 9.99
N ARG A 252 5.21 19.54 10.28
CA ARG A 252 6.50 19.43 10.99
C ARG A 252 7.66 19.01 10.09
N PHE A 253 7.37 18.27 9.03
CA PHE A 253 8.35 17.75 8.10
C PHE A 253 7.94 18.11 6.67
N ASN A 254 8.87 18.72 5.94
CA ASN A 254 8.69 18.98 4.51
C ASN A 254 8.91 17.69 3.74
N GLY A 255 7.83 16.99 3.42
CA GLY A 255 7.93 15.81 2.57
C GLY A 255 8.27 16.14 1.12
N VAL A 256 8.81 15.15 0.42
CA VAL A 256 9.25 15.24 -0.97
C VAL A 256 8.42 14.26 -1.81
N PRO A 257 7.62 14.74 -2.79
CA PRO A 257 6.93 13.87 -3.73
C PRO A 257 7.91 12.92 -4.44
N TYR A 258 7.47 11.69 -4.70
CA TYR A 258 8.32 10.67 -5.29
C TYR A 258 7.54 9.75 -6.21
N LYS A 259 8.25 9.04 -7.10
CA LYS A 259 7.64 8.11 -8.05
C LYS A 259 7.36 6.75 -7.41
N ILE A 260 6.25 6.14 -7.80
CA ILE A 260 5.96 4.73 -7.53
C ILE A 260 5.91 3.98 -8.85
N GLU A 261 6.89 3.12 -9.06
CA GLU A 261 6.94 2.20 -10.18
C GLU A 261 5.92 1.05 -9.96
N ILE A 262 5.04 0.81 -10.93
CA ILE A 262 4.10 -0.31 -10.89
C ILE A 262 4.65 -1.41 -11.81
N ASN A 263 5.32 -2.39 -11.20
CA ASN A 263 6.11 -3.39 -11.90
C ASN A 263 5.30 -4.62 -12.28
N GLY A 264 5.70 -5.27 -13.37
CA GLY A 264 5.10 -6.53 -13.83
C GLY A 264 3.90 -6.33 -14.77
N GLU A 265 3.25 -7.45 -15.07
CA GLU A 265 2.06 -7.51 -15.92
C GLU A 265 1.07 -8.54 -15.41
N THR A 266 -0.22 -8.36 -15.70
CA THR A 266 -1.29 -9.30 -15.39
C THR A 266 -1.90 -9.83 -16.67
N ALA A 267 -1.89 -11.16 -16.85
CA ALA A 267 -2.53 -11.80 -17.99
C ALA A 267 -4.06 -11.64 -17.93
N VAL A 268 -4.68 -11.37 -19.07
CA VAL A 268 -6.13 -11.23 -19.23
C VAL A 268 -6.59 -12.06 -20.41
N LYS A 269 -7.69 -12.80 -20.21
CA LYS A 269 -8.31 -13.62 -21.26
C LYS A 269 -9.82 -13.47 -21.19
N PHE A 270 -10.43 -13.23 -22.35
CA PHE A 270 -11.88 -13.05 -22.50
C PHE A 270 -12.41 -13.95 -23.62
#